data_AF-A0A7X7FNQ8-F1
#
_entry.id   AF-A0A7X7FNQ8-F1
#
_cell.length_a   1.000
_cell.length_b   1.000
_cell.length_c   1.000
_cell.angle_alpha   90.00
_cell.angle_beta   90.00
_cell.angle_gamma   90.00
#
_symmetry.space_group_name_H-M   'P 1'
#
loop_
_entity.id
_entity.type
_entity.pdbx_description
1 polymer ?
#
loop_
_entity_poly.entity_id
_entity_poly.type
_entity_poly.pdbx_seq_one_letter_code
_entity_poly.pdbx_strand_id
1 'polypeptide(L)' 'MACELKVFNTETKAKQAYLCDEDNAGRMVENDFAAKGTGEYTDTSGKKFVIDWTKHRLVAFKRGD' A
#
# COMPACT_ATOMS: atom_id res chain seq x y z
N MET A 1 11.21 -10.76 1.25
CA MET A 1 11.76 -9.60 1.98
C MET A 1 10.61 -8.70 2.40
N ALA A 2 10.72 -8.03 3.55
CA ALA A 2 9.72 -7.07 4.00
C ALA A 2 9.92 -5.72 3.32
N CYS A 3 8.84 -5.09 2.85
CA CYS A 3 8.85 -3.74 2.31
C CYS A 3 7.99 -2.83 3.18
N GLU A 4 8.40 -1.57 3.32
CA GLU A 4 7.61 -0.50 3.96
C GLU A 4 7.00 0.39 2.88
N LEU A 5 5.68 0.53 2.88
CA LEU A 5 4.97 1.52 2.07
C LEU A 5 4.43 2.62 2.96
N LYS A 6 4.45 3.86 2.44
CA LYS A 6 3.72 4.98 3.01
C LYS A 6 2.63 5.37 2.04
N VAL A 7 1.41 5.40 2.55
CA VAL A 7 0.19 5.71 1.81
C VAL A 7 -0.43 6.96 2.42
N PHE A 8 -0.76 7.92 1.57
CA PHE A 8 -1.42 9.16 1.95
C PHE A 8 -2.91 9.07 1.61
N ASN A 9 -3.77 9.28 2.60
CA ASN A 9 -5.21 9.40 2.41
C ASN A 9 -5.54 10.86 2.04
N THR A 10 -6.13 11.06 0.86
CA THR A 10 -6.44 12.40 0.34
C THR A 10 -7.66 13.03 1.01
N GLU A 11 -8.57 12.23 1.58
CA GLU A 11 -9.75 12.72 2.30
C GLU A 11 -9.39 13.22 3.71
N THR A 12 -8.67 12.41 4.47
CA THR A 12 -8.33 12.70 5.87
C THR A 12 -7.01 13.44 6.01
N LYS A 13 -6.22 13.55 4.92
CA LYS A 13 -4.84 14.05 4.91
C LYS A 13 -3.90 13.28 5.85
N ALA A 14 -4.27 12.06 6.23
CA ALA A 14 -3.47 11.20 7.09
C ALA A 14 -2.45 10.41 6.27
N LYS A 15 -1.31 10.10 6.90
CA LYS A 15 -0.30 9.19 6.35
C LYS A 15 -0.35 7.89 7.15
N GLN A 16 -0.35 6.76 6.45
CA GLN A 16 -0.31 5.43 7.04
C GLN A 16 0.88 4.67 6.46
N ALA A 17 1.59 3.94 7.32
CA ALA A 17 2.65 3.04 6.90
C ALA A 17 2.12 1.60 6.95
N TYR A 18 2.40 0.85 5.90
CA TYR A 18 2.07 -0.57 5.80
C TYR A 18 3.35 -1.34 5.56
N LEU A 19 3.47 -2.49 6.21
CA LEU A 19 4.46 -3.49 5.87
C LEU A 19 3.83 -4.43 4.83
N CYS A 20 4.56 -4.79 3.79
CA CYS A 20 4.10 -5.70 2.74
C CYS A 20 5.23 -6.65 2.29
N ASP A 21 4.86 -7.73 1.63
CA ASP A 21 5.79 -8.57 0.88
C ASP A 21 6.03 -8.00 -0.54
N GLU A 22 7.01 -8.57 -1.24
CA GLU A 22 7.41 -8.12 -2.57
C GLU A 22 6.32 -8.38 -3.63
N ASP A 23 5.56 -9.47 -3.49
CA ASP A 23 4.46 -9.82 -4.39
C ASP A 23 3.30 -8.80 -4.31
N ASN A 24 2.99 -8.33 -3.10
CA ASN A 24 1.99 -7.29 -2.89
C ASN A 24 2.51 -5.91 -3.34
N ALA A 25 3.80 -5.62 -3.20
CA ALA A 25 4.37 -4.34 -3.62
C ALA A 25 4.08 -4.01 -5.09
N GLY A 26 4.27 -4.97 -6.00
CA GLY A 26 3.96 -4.79 -7.42
C GLY A 26 2.47 -4.47 -7.66
N ARG A 27 1.58 -5.29 -7.06
CA ARG A 27 0.12 -5.08 -7.13
C ARG A 27 -0.33 -3.75 -6.53
N MET A 28 0.35 -3.25 -5.50
CA MET A 28 0.01 -1.97 -4.86
C MET A 28 0.36 -0.79 -5.75
N VAL A 29 1.55 -0.80 -6.38
CA VAL A 29 1.97 0.24 -7.33
C VAL A 29 1.04 0.28 -8.54
N GLU A 30 0.70 -0.89 -9.10
CA GLU A 30 -0.25 -0.97 -10.22
C GLU A 30 -1.64 -0.44 -9.85
N ASN A 31 -2.15 -0.81 -8.67
CA ASN A 31 -3.47 -0.39 -8.23
C ASN A 31 -3.53 1.12 -7.90
N ASP A 32 -2.45 1.69 -7.35
CA ASP A 32 -2.29 3.14 -7.15
C ASP A 32 -2.33 3.87 -8.49
N PHE A 33 -1.50 3.46 -9.44
CA PHE A 33 -1.40 4.09 -10.77
C PHE A 33 -2.73 4.01 -11.54
N ALA A 34 -3.40 2.86 -11.49
CA ALA A 34 -4.70 2.66 -12.13
C ALA A 34 -5.89 3.24 -11.34
N ALA A 35 -5.66 3.78 -10.14
CA ALA A 35 -6.71 4.18 -9.19
C ALA A 35 -7.82 3.11 -9.07
N LYS A 36 -7.42 1.84 -8.95
CA LYS A 36 -8.24 0.64 -9.19
C LYS A 36 -9.33 0.37 -8.13
N GLY A 37 -9.69 1.37 -7.33
CA GLY A 37 -10.60 1.24 -6.20
C GLY A 37 -9.99 0.49 -5.03
N THR A 38 -10.77 -0.34 -4.37
CA THR A 38 -10.38 -1.04 -3.14
C THR A 38 -9.53 -2.28 -3.43
N GLY A 39 -8.33 -2.34 -2.87
CA GLY A 39 -7.44 -3.49 -2.89
C GLY A 39 -7.22 -4.09 -1.50
N GLU A 40 -7.30 -5.42 -1.39
CA GLU A 40 -6.90 -6.18 -0.19
C GLU A 40 -5.48 -6.72 -0.36
N TYR A 41 -4.67 -6.56 0.69
CA TYR A 41 -3.26 -6.94 0.76
C TYR A 41 -2.97 -7.67 2.06
N THR A 42 -1.87 -8.40 2.09
CA THR A 42 -1.41 -9.11 3.29
C THR A 42 -0.04 -8.58 3.67
N ASP A 43 0.12 -8.21 4.92
CA ASP A 43 1.41 -7.83 5.49
C ASP A 43 2.27 -9.09 5.70
N THR A 44 3.58 -8.91 5.76
CA THR A 44 4.60 -9.87 6.21
C THR A 44 4.27 -10.61 7.51
N SER A 45 3.45 -10.03 8.39
CA SER A 45 2.93 -10.66 9.60
C SER A 45 1.74 -11.62 9.37
N GLY A 46 1.28 -11.76 8.12
CA GLY A 46 0.05 -12.48 7.77
C GLY A 46 -1.23 -11.68 8.00
N LYS A 47 -1.13 -10.44 8.47
CA LYS A 47 -2.28 -9.58 8.72
C LYS A 47 -2.80 -8.97 7.42
N LYS A 48 -4.08 -9.14 7.14
CA LYS A 48 -4.73 -8.48 6.00
C LYS A 48 -5.01 -7.01 6.28
N PHE A 49 -4.86 -6.17 5.26
CA PHE A 49 -5.25 -4.78 5.28
C PHE A 49 -5.84 -4.38 3.92
N VAL A 50 -6.65 -3.32 3.93
CA VAL A 50 -7.40 -2.86 2.77
C VAL A 50 -7.06 -1.40 2.50
N ILE A 51 -6.81 -1.06 1.23
CA ILE A 51 -6.55 0.32 0.79
C ILE A 51 -7.50 0.66 -0.35
N ASP A 52 -8.14 1.82 -0.26
CA ASP A 52 -8.95 2.38 -1.35
C ASP A 52 -8.12 3.35 -2.20
N TRP A 53 -7.63 2.89 -3.34
CA TRP A 53 -6.78 3.66 -4.26
C TRP A 53 -7.53 4.75 -5.03
N THR A 54 -8.86 4.89 -4.87
CA THR A 54 -9.57 6.09 -5.33
C THR A 54 -9.29 7.29 -4.42
N LYS A 55 -9.00 7.03 -3.13
CA LYS A 55 -8.83 8.02 -2.05
C LYS A 55 -7.45 7.99 -1.42
N HIS A 56 -6.62 7.03 -1.77
CA HIS A 56 -5.28 6.86 -1.24
C HIS A 56 -4.25 6.96 -2.36
N ARG A 57 -3.08 7.49 -2.02
CA ARG A 57 -1.94 7.61 -2.92
C ARG A 57 -0.68 7.03 -2.31
N LEU A 58 0.07 6.27 -3.08
CA LEU A 58 1.39 5.81 -2.67
C LEU A 58 2.36 7.01 -2.66
N VAL A 59 3.01 7.25 -1.51
CA VAL A 59 3.94 8.39 -1.35
C VAL A 59 5.38 7.99 -1.10
N ALA A 60 5.61 6.78 -0.57
CA ALA A 60 6.95 6.22 -0.49
C ALA A 60 6.87 4.70 -0.50
N PHE A 61 7.92 4.09 -1.05
CA PHE A 61 8.10 2.65 -1.07
C PHE A 61 9.57 2.35 -0.78
N LYS A 62 9.81 1.57 0.27
CA LYS A 62 11.14 1.15 0.70
C LYS A 62 11.19 -0.37 0.76
N ARG A 63 12.02 -0.99 -0.06
CA ARG A 63 12.35 -2.41 0.07
C ARG A 63 13.31 -2.59 1.23
N GLY A 64 13.08 -3.58 2.09
CA GLY A 64 14.06 -4.02 3.06
C GLY A 64 15.15 -4.82 2.34
N ASP A 65 16.39 -4.36 2.49
CA ASP A 65 17.62 -5.10 2.15
C ASP A 65 17.73 -6.41 2.95
#